data_AF-A0A8H5H3N1-F1
#
_entry.id   AF-A0A8H5H3N1-F1
#
_cell.length_a   1.000
_cell.length_b   1.000
_cell.length_c   1.000
_cell.angle_alpha   90.00
_cell.angle_beta   90.00
_cell.angle_gamma   90.00
#
_symmetry.space_group_name_H-M   'P 1'
#
loop_
_entity.id
_entity.type
_entity.pdbx_description
1 polymer ?
#
loop_
_entity_poly.entity_id
_entity_poly.type
_entity_poly.pdbx_seq_one_letter_code
_entity_poly.pdbx_strand_id
1 'polypeptide(L)' 'MRSADGAFAGVIGYLKGSDQNLMVELALVLISPSFQRTDMTPKTIELLLHYARWNLPDAGRPGLCRDV' A
#
# COMPACT_ATOMS: atom_id res chain seq x y z
N MET A 1 -1.93 -24.94 10.79
CA MET A 1 -0.59 -24.67 10.23
C MET A 1 -0.18 -23.29 10.71
N ARG A 2 0.75 -23.20 11.67
CA ARG A 2 1.18 -21.92 12.28
C ARG A 2 2.38 -21.44 11.48
N SER A 3 2.32 -20.26 10.86
CA SER A 3 3.48 -19.69 10.16
C SER A 3 4.61 -19.46 11.15
N ALA A 4 5.82 -19.90 10.82
CA ALA A 4 7.01 -19.66 11.61
C ALA A 4 7.32 -18.14 11.63
N ASP A 5 7.93 -17.67 12.72
CA ASP A 5 8.45 -16.30 12.78
C ASP A 5 9.39 -16.04 11.60
N GLY A 6 9.18 -14.93 10.89
CA GLY A 6 9.91 -14.60 9.65
C GLY A 6 9.42 -15.30 8.38
N ALA A 7 8.27 -16.00 8.39
CA ALA A 7 7.70 -16.59 7.18
C ALA A 7 7.30 -15.53 6.15
N PHE A 8 7.66 -15.78 4.88
CA PHE A 8 7.29 -14.91 3.77
C PHE A 8 5.77 -14.95 3.52
N ALA A 9 5.11 -13.82 3.78
CA ALA A 9 3.66 -13.73 3.66
C ALA A 9 3.19 -13.52 2.21
N GLY A 10 3.95 -12.77 1.40
CA GLY A 10 3.54 -12.39 0.06
C GLY A 10 4.24 -11.13 -0.44
N VAL A 11 3.80 -10.65 -1.61
CA VAL A 11 4.26 -9.41 -2.23
C VAL A 11 3.06 -8.58 -2.68
N ILE A 12 3.18 -7.26 -2.54
CA ILE A 12 2.26 -6.26 -3.11
C ILE A 12 3.14 -5.15 -3.65
N GLY A 13 2.91 -4.74 -4.89
CA GLY A 13 3.70 -3.70 -5.55
C GLY A 13 2.83 -2.59 -6.12
N TYR A 14 3.50 -1.53 -6.57
CA TYR A 14 2.88 -0.52 -7.42
C TYR A 14 3.05 -0.87 -8.89
N LEU A 15 2.09 -0.45 -9.69
CA LEU A 15 2.14 -0.47 -11.14
C LEU A 15 1.65 0.87 -11.67
N LYS A 16 2.23 1.34 -12.78
CA LYS A 16 1.81 2.55 -13.51
C LYS A 16 1.50 3.75 -12.59
N GLY A 17 2.51 4.23 -11.87
CA GLY A 17 2.42 5.52 -11.16
C GLY A 17 2.41 6.70 -12.14
N SER A 18 1.53 7.68 -11.91
CA SER A 18 1.51 8.95 -12.63
C SER A 18 1.43 10.10 -11.64
N ASP A 19 2.50 10.88 -11.56
CA ASP A 19 2.58 12.06 -10.70
C ASP A 19 1.64 13.18 -11.20
N GLN A 20 1.40 13.26 -12.52
CA GLN A 20 0.49 14.26 -13.10
C GLN A 20 -0.97 14.00 -12.71
N ASN A 21 -1.36 12.72 -12.64
CA ASN A 21 -2.72 12.32 -12.31
C ASN A 21 -2.89 11.95 -10.82
N LEU A 22 -1.82 12.08 -10.01
CA LEU A 22 -1.77 11.67 -8.62
C LEU A 22 -2.34 10.26 -8.39
N MET A 23 -1.97 9.35 -9.29
CA MET A 23 -2.54 8.02 -9.36
C MET A 23 -1.43 6.98 -9.31
N VAL A 24 -1.64 5.93 -8.51
CA VAL A 24 -0.80 4.75 -8.52
C VAL A 24 -1.70 3.52 -8.43
N GLU A 25 -1.44 2.52 -9.26
CA GLU A 25 -2.18 1.25 -9.19
C GLU A 25 -1.45 0.30 -8.24
N LEU A 26 -2.19 -0.40 -7.39
CA LEU A 26 -1.66 -1.54 -6.64
C LEU A 26 -1.78 -2.78 -7.51
N ALA A 27 -0.68 -3.50 -7.68
CA ALA A 27 -0.63 -4.69 -8.53
C ALA A 27 0.23 -5.79 -7.91
N LEU A 28 0.21 -6.95 -8.57
CA LEU A 28 0.93 -8.16 -8.15
C LEU A 28 0.63 -8.55 -6.70
N VAL A 29 -0.66 -8.52 -6.33
CA VAL A 29 -1.12 -8.90 -4.98
C VAL A 29 -1.06 -10.42 -4.85
N LEU A 30 0.06 -10.94 -4.37
CA LEU A 30 0.27 -12.37 -4.14
C LEU A 30 0.40 -12.62 -2.64
N ILE A 31 -0.56 -13.33 -2.07
CA ILE A 31 -0.61 -13.64 -0.64
C ILE A 31 -0.60 -15.16 -0.47
N SER A 32 0.37 -15.65 0.29
CA SER A 32 0.46 -17.08 0.58
C SER A 32 -0.76 -17.57 1.38
N PRO A 33 -1.25 -18.79 1.12
CA PRO A 33 -2.51 -19.29 1.69
C PRO A 33 -2.61 -19.18 3.21
N SER A 34 -1.49 -19.35 3.91
CA SER A 34 -1.41 -19.26 5.38
C SER A 34 -1.80 -17.88 5.94
N PHE A 35 -1.83 -16.85 5.10
CA PHE A 35 -2.11 -15.47 5.51
C PHE A 35 -3.40 -14.89 4.86
N GLN A 36 -4.13 -15.66 4.05
CA GLN A 36 -5.29 -15.17 3.25
C GLN A 36 -6.55 -14.81 4.06
N ARG A 37 -6.56 -14.97 5.38
CA ARG A 37 -7.63 -14.52 6.29
C ARG A 37 -7.09 -13.78 7.50
N THR A 38 -6.00 -13.06 7.29
CA THR A 38 -5.37 -12.21 8.30
C THR A 38 -5.45 -10.76 7.86
N ASP A 39 -5.29 -9.82 8.79
CA ASP A 39 -5.26 -8.39 8.50
C ASP A 39 -3.92 -7.91 7.88
N MET A 40 -3.06 -8.82 7.44
CA MET A 40 -1.77 -8.46 6.82
C MET A 40 -1.94 -7.63 5.55
N THR A 41 -2.87 -8.03 4.68
CA THR A 41 -3.13 -7.35 3.41
C THR A 41 -3.60 -5.91 3.60
N PRO A 42 -4.68 -5.64 4.37
CA PRO A 42 -5.13 -4.25 4.57
C PRO A 42 -4.06 -3.39 5.24
N LYS A 43 -3.32 -3.92 6.23
CA LYS A 43 -2.21 -3.18 6.87
C LYS A 43 -1.06 -2.87 5.91
N THR A 44 -0.73 -3.80 5.03
CA THR A 44 0.32 -3.59 4.01
C THR A 44 -0.13 -2.55 2.98
N ILE A 45 -1.40 -2.61 2.55
CA ILE A 45 -1.98 -1.61 1.63
C ILE A 45 -2.00 -0.22 2.28
N GLU A 46 -2.39 -0.12 3.54
CA GLU A 46 -2.36 1.13 4.30
C GLU A 46 -0.95 1.74 4.30
N LEU A 47 0.06 0.91 4.59
CA LEU A 47 1.46 1.32 4.58
C LEU A 47 1.91 1.80 3.18
N LEU A 48 1.55 1.06 2.13
CA LEU A 48 1.84 1.45 0.76
C LEU A 48 1.16 2.79 0.40
N LEU A 49 -0.11 2.98 0.76
CA LEU A 49 -0.78 4.25 0.49
C LEU A 49 -0.15 5.41 1.26
N HIS A 50 0.33 5.17 2.49
CA HIS A 50 1.05 6.16 3.27
C HIS A 50 2.34 6.62 2.56
N TYR A 51 3.14 5.69 2.05
CA TYR A 51 4.36 6.03 1.30
C TYR A 51 4.08 6.72 -0.03
N ALA A 52 3.04 6.28 -0.75
CA ALA A 52 2.66 6.91 -2.01
C ALA A 52 2.25 8.38 -1.81
N ARG A 53 1.60 8.70 -0.69
CA ARG A 53 1.24 10.08 -0.33
C ARG A 53 2.44 10.93 0.10
N TRP A 54 3.39 10.36 0.83
CA TRP A 54 4.54 11.12 1.34
C TRP A 54 5.53 11.53 0.23
N ASN A 55 5.62 10.73 -0.84
CA ASN A 55 6.51 11.01 -1.97
C ASN A 55 5.95 11.99 -3.00
N LEU A 56 4.73 12.52 -2.80
CA LEU A 56 4.31 13.68 -3.57
C LEU A 56 5.18 14.87 -3.17
N PRO A 57 5.81 15.59 -4.12
CA PRO A 57 6.32 16.92 -3.81
C PRO A 57 5.15 17.73 -3.23
N ASP A 58 5.43 18.58 -2.23
CA ASP A 58 4.48 19.51 -1.59
C ASP A 58 4.00 20.54 -2.63
N ALA A 59 3.29 20.06 -3.65
CA ALA A 59 2.59 20.84 -4.64
C ALA A 59 1.28 21.18 -3.96
N GLY A 60 1.26 22.37 -3.36
CA GLY A 60 0.15 22.93 -2.61
C GLY A 60 -1.21 22.42 -3.08
N ARG A 61 -1.85 21.66 -2.18
CA ARG A 61 -3.26 21.24 -2.17
C ARG A 61 -3.70 20.26 -3.27
N PRO A 62 -3.73 18.96 -2.95
CA PRO A 62 -4.78 18.04 -3.38
C PRO A 62 -5.83 17.96 -2.27
N GLY A 63 -7.09 18.25 -2.61
CA GLY A 63 -8.19 18.40 -1.66
C GLY A 63 -8.36 17.24 -0.66
N LEU A 64 -8.11 17.54 0.62
CA LEU A 64 -8.99 17.25 1.74
C LEU A 64 -8.55 18.20 2.86
N CYS A 65 -9.35 19.24 3.13
CA CYS A 65 -9.10 20.12 4.26
C CYS A 65 -9.00 19.28 5.53
N ARG A 66 -7.82 19.22 6.15
CA ARG A 66 -7.76 19.17 7.60
C ARG A 66 -7.81 20.61 8.06
N ASP A 67 -9.02 21.06 8.37
CA ASP A 67 -9.20 22.21 9.26
C ASP A 67 -8.53 21.86 10.59
N VAL A 68 -7.46 22.58 10.90
CA VAL A 68 -6.99 22.87 12.26
C VAL A 68 -7.21 24.35 12.47
#